data_AF-A0A645CHL6-F1
#
_entry.id   AF-A0A645CHL6-F1
#
_cell.length_a   1.000
_cell.length_b   1.000
_cell.length_c   1.000
_cell.angle_alpha   90.00
_cell.angle_beta   90.00
_cell.angle_gamma   90.00
#
_symmetry.space_group_name_H-M   'P 1'
#
loop_
_entity.id
_entity.type
_entity.pdbx_description
1 polymer ?
#
loop_
_entity_poly.entity_id
_entity_poly.type
_entity_poly.pdbx_seq_one_letter_code
_entity_poly.pdbx_strand_id
1 'polypeptide(L)' 'MVSEISERAILSLEAPIGRVSAPDTVFPFGQAENAWLPNASDIEAKVKEIAEF' A
#
# COMPACT_ATOMS: atom_id res chain seq x y z
N MET A 1 6.64 7.14 9.66
CA MET A 1 5.46 6.35 9.18
C MET A 1 4.43 7.31 8.60
N VAL A 2 3.46 6.84 7.81
CA VAL A 2 2.48 7.65 7.03
C VAL A 2 1.97 8.92 7.75
N SER A 3 1.71 8.86 9.07
CA SER A 3 1.31 10.02 9.89
C SER A 3 2.23 11.24 9.72
N GLU A 4 3.55 11.05 9.66
CA GLU A 4 4.49 12.16 9.52
C GLU A 4 4.37 12.89 8.17
N ILE A 5 4.11 12.13 7.10
CA ILE A 5 3.91 12.70 5.76
C ILE A 5 2.60 13.48 5.74
N SER A 6 1.53 12.90 6.31
CA SER A 6 0.25 13.59 6.45
C SER A 6 0.39 14.88 7.26
N GLU A 7 1.06 14.85 8.41
CA GLU A 7 1.22 16.02 9.28
C GLU A 7 2.04 17.14 8.64
N ARG A 8 3.07 16.81 7.87
CA ARG A 8 3.96 17.81 7.25
C ARG A 8 3.48 18.33 5.90
N ALA A 9 2.70 17.55 5.16
CA ALA A 9 2.34 17.84 3.78
C ALA A 9 0.83 17.89 3.53
N ILE A 10 0.00 18.02 4.58
CA ILE A 10 -1.47 17.95 4.44
C ILE A 10 -2.06 18.89 3.39
N LEU A 11 -1.48 20.08 3.19
CA LEU A 11 -1.94 21.07 2.21
C LEU A 11 -1.37 20.86 0.80
N SER A 12 -0.41 19.94 0.64
CA SER A 12 0.28 19.66 -0.60
C SER A 12 -0.09 18.30 -1.20
N LEU A 13 -0.91 17.51 -0.51
CA LEU A 13 -1.35 16.20 -0.99
C LEU A 13 -2.49 16.39 -2.00
N GLU A 14 -2.23 16.03 -3.26
CA GLU A 14 -3.24 16.03 -4.33
C GLU A 14 -4.05 14.72 -4.36
N ALA A 15 -3.55 13.68 -3.70
CA ALA A 15 -4.16 12.36 -3.63
C ALA A 15 -3.90 11.71 -2.25
N PRO A 16 -4.71 10.72 -1.82
CA PRO A 16 -4.49 10.03 -0.55
C PRO A 16 -3.18 9.24 -0.53
N ILE A 17 -2.55 9.17 0.65
CA ILE A 17 -1.32 8.37 0.83
C ILE A 17 -1.69 6.89 0.84
N GLY A 18 -1.36 6.18 -0.25
CA GLY A 18 -1.52 4.73 -0.32
C GLY A 18 -0.38 3.96 0.36
N ARG A 19 -0.70 2.73 0.77
CA ARG A 19 0.27 1.75 1.28
C ARG A 19 -0.01 0.38 0.67
N VAL A 20 1.04 -0.37 0.37
CA VAL A 20 0.97 -1.76 -0.06
C VAL A 20 1.76 -2.58 0.97
N SER A 21 1.06 -3.43 1.71
CA SER A 21 1.65 -4.29 2.73
C SER A 21 0.94 -5.63 2.75
N ALA A 22 1.58 -6.64 3.34
CA ALA A 22 0.95 -7.92 3.61
C ALA A 22 -0.34 -7.75 4.42
N PRO A 23 -1.31 -8.68 4.29
CA PRO A 23 -2.56 -8.64 5.03
C PRO A 23 -2.31 -8.80 6.54
N ASP A 24 -3.19 -8.23 7.36
CA ASP A 24 -3.11 -8.27 8.83
C ASP A 24 -3.55 -9.65 9.36
N THR A 25 -2.74 -10.66 9.07
CA THR A 25 -2.98 -12.07 9.37
C THR A 25 -1.65 -12.75 9.69
N VAL A 26 -1.70 -13.92 10.34
CA VAL A 26 -0.51 -14.72 10.60
C VAL A 26 0.12 -15.16 9.27
N PHE A 27 1.45 -15.12 9.21
CA PHE A 27 2.20 -15.58 8.04
C PHE A 27 1.85 -17.05 7.70
N PRO A 28 1.45 -17.35 6.46
CA PRO A 28 0.96 -18.66 6.10
C PRO A 28 2.10 -19.66 5.85
N PHE A 29 1.75 -20.93 5.70
CA PHE A 29 2.69 -21.92 5.16
C PHE A 29 3.13 -21.52 3.74
N GLY A 30 4.36 -21.87 3.36
CA GLY A 30 5.01 -21.41 2.12
C GLY A 30 4.23 -21.66 0.81
N GLN A 31 3.26 -22.57 0.81
CA GLN A 31 2.36 -22.80 -0.33
C GLN A 31 1.47 -21.58 -0.66
N ALA A 32 1.13 -20.75 0.33
CA ALA A 32 0.32 -19.54 0.17
C ALA A 32 1.13 -18.25 0.28
N GLU A 33 2.47 -18.34 0.31
CA GLU A 33 3.37 -17.18 0.44
C GLU A 33 3.18 -16.18 -0.71
N ASN A 34 3.08 -16.64 -1.95
CA ASN A 34 2.90 -15.79 -3.12
C ASN A 34 1.59 -14.98 -3.11
N ALA A 35 0.55 -15.48 -2.43
CA ALA A 35 -0.72 -14.77 -2.28
C ALA A 35 -0.73 -13.84 -1.07
N TRP A 36 0.16 -14.06 -0.10
CA TRP A 36 0.24 -13.27 1.13
C TRP A 36 1.24 -12.12 1.01
N LEU A 37 2.36 -12.35 0.34
CA LEU A 37 3.34 -11.31 0.07
C LEU A 37 2.84 -10.39 -1.06
N PRO A 38 2.87 -9.07 -0.84
CA PRO A 38 2.58 -8.13 -1.91
C PRO A 38 3.58 -8.29 -3.05
N ASN A 39 3.07 -8.22 -4.27
CA ASN A 39 3.86 -8.37 -5.48
C ASN A 39 3.78 -7.09 -6.35
N ALA A 40 4.48 -7.11 -7.48
CA ALA A 40 4.53 -5.97 -8.40
C ALA A 40 3.14 -5.55 -8.91
N SER A 41 2.24 -6.50 -9.15
CA SER A 41 0.88 -6.20 -9.62
C SER A 41 0.06 -5.46 -8.56
N ASP A 42 0.24 -5.77 -7.28
CA ASP A 42 -0.42 -5.05 -6.18
C ASP A 42 0.06 -3.58 -6.09
N ILE A 43 1.34 -3.37 -6.35
CA ILE A 43 1.94 -2.02 -6.40
C ILE A 43 1.37 -1.24 -7.59
N GLU A 44 1.36 -1.84 -8.79
CA GLU A 44 0.82 -1.19 -9.99
C GLU A 44 -0.66 -0.84 -9.84
N ALA A 45 -1.46 -1.75 -9.27
CA ALA A 45 -2.88 -1.52 -9.02
C ALA A 45 -3.09 -0.33 -8.07
N LYS A 46 -2.32 -0.27 -6.98
CA LYS A 46 -2.42 0.81 -6.01
C LYS A 46 -1.96 2.16 -6.59
N VAL A 47 -0.92 2.17 -7.42
CA VAL A 47 -0.46 3.40 -8.10
C VAL A 47 -1.55 3.94 -9.04
N LYS A 48 -2.19 3.07 -9.81
CA LYS A 48 -3.31 3.46 -10.70
C LYS A 48 -4.47 4.03 -9.91
N GLU A 49 -4.86 3.37 -8.82
CA GLU A 49 -5.93 3.84 -7.93
C GLU A 49 -5.66 5.26 -7.39
N ILE A 50 -4.43 5.55 -6.96
CA ILE A 50 -4.06 6.88 -6.43
C ILE A 50 -4.01 7.94 -7.53
N ALA A 51 -3.53 7.58 -8.73
CA ALA A 51 -3.42 8.51 -9.85
C ALA A 51 -4.79 8.91 -10.45
N GLU A 52 -5.86 8.18 -10.13
CA GLU A 52 -7.23 8.46 -10.58
C GLU A 52 -8.05 9.31 -9.59
N PHE A 53 -7.49 9.70 -8.44
CA PHE A 53 -8.08 10.67 -7.50
C PHE A 53 -7.91 12.12 -7.99
#